data_AF-A0A5R9FFR4-F1
#
_entry.id   AF-A0A5R9FFR4-F1
#
_cell.length_a   1.000
_cell.length_b   1.000
_cell.length_c   1.000
_cell.angle_alpha   90.00
_cell.angle_beta   90.00
_cell.angle_gamma   90.00
#
_symmetry.space_group_name_H-M   'P 1'
#
loop_
_entity.id
_entity.type
_entity.pdbx_description
1 polymer ?
#
loop_
_entity_poly.entity_id
_entity_poly.type
_entity_poly.pdbx_seq_one_letter_code
_entity_poly.pdbx_strand_id
1 'polypeptide(L)'
;MKSTRVERRAQKLQLATGMTWTDALKRVKSLPPTSPLIPEAHPSQAVLESYVLSGHAWPMIDTRNPWGIRSTDAHPDSLVLTFENDVAQSVASESMAKELIRNLVPCFDEHGEVRGIPGARFTVDDDGIHIRRIGMPGSLMILGVPAEDWYAALPLQREENDADGRRYCHEHSPHQWQRSEAAYREPATCTVLGRHHYRKKPSAWLTSGLLRRAPLLRTIGVPLSTTAWTNLTEDGGSEWIIEYINEPGANMPCYHEGFTNLLTDPDCGLLIIGTELDCCCGLPPESYWGCRFYARSSTGQPGALQIRFSRRSGDRAQFYKADLADYAERRRLYQPIPAHLSRRRAEPIHNRHRNG
;
A
#
# COMPACT_ATOMS: atom_id res chain seq x y z
N MET A 1 28.76 -18.60 6.94
CA MET A 1 27.89 -19.09 8.03
C MET A 1 26.48 -19.32 7.50
N LYS A 2 25.82 -20.44 7.85
CA LYS A 2 24.42 -20.69 7.45
C LYS A 2 23.50 -19.86 8.35
N SER A 3 22.71 -18.94 7.79
CA SER A 3 21.72 -18.19 8.55
C SER A 3 20.68 -19.13 9.17
N THR A 4 20.34 -18.89 10.43
CA THR A 4 19.36 -19.67 11.20
C THR A 4 17.94 -19.50 10.64
N ARG A 5 17.01 -20.42 10.97
CA ARG A 5 15.60 -20.30 10.53
C ARG A 5 14.97 -18.99 11.03
N VAL A 6 15.30 -18.58 12.25
CA VAL A 6 14.81 -17.33 12.87
C VAL A 6 15.29 -16.11 12.09
N GLU A 7 16.58 -16.05 11.78
CA GLU A 7 17.14 -14.95 10.98
C GLU A 7 16.53 -14.85 9.59
N ARG A 8 16.34 -15.99 8.88
CA ARG A 8 15.70 -15.96 7.56
C ARG A 8 14.27 -15.45 7.61
N ARG A 9 13.50 -15.87 8.63
CA ARG A 9 12.14 -15.36 8.86
C ARG A 9 12.15 -13.86 9.19
N ALA A 10 13.13 -13.39 9.98
CA ALA A 10 13.28 -11.97 10.28
C ALA A 10 13.64 -11.16 9.02
N GLN A 11 14.48 -11.69 8.13
CA GLN A 11 14.83 -11.04 6.87
C GLN A 11 13.62 -10.94 5.94
N LYS A 12 12.82 -12.02 5.84
CA LYS A 12 11.55 -11.99 5.08
C LYS A 12 10.60 -10.91 5.62
N LEU A 13 10.42 -10.86 6.94
CA LEU A 13 9.56 -9.87 7.59
C LEU A 13 10.07 -8.45 7.30
N GLN A 14 11.37 -8.18 7.51
CA GLN A 14 12.00 -6.90 7.21
C GLN A 14 11.77 -6.45 5.76
N LEU A 15 11.98 -7.33 4.77
CA LEU A 15 11.77 -7.00 3.37
C LEU A 15 10.29 -6.72 3.06
N ALA A 16 9.38 -7.49 3.66
CA ALA A 16 7.96 -7.36 3.41
C ALA A 16 7.36 -6.10 4.07
N THR A 17 7.84 -5.70 5.24
CA THR A 17 7.21 -4.65 6.05
C THR A 17 8.07 -3.40 6.26
N GLY A 18 9.33 -3.39 5.79
CA GLY A 18 10.24 -2.27 6.00
C GLY A 18 10.65 -2.03 7.45
N MET A 19 10.32 -2.95 8.38
CA MET A 19 10.75 -2.88 9.78
C MET A 19 12.28 -2.86 9.90
N THR A 20 12.80 -2.33 11.02
CA THR A 20 14.22 -2.49 11.34
C THR A 20 14.55 -3.97 11.55
N TRP A 21 15.81 -4.34 11.32
CA TRP A 21 16.27 -5.71 11.58
C TRP A 21 16.01 -6.14 13.03
N THR A 22 16.26 -5.24 13.97
CA THR A 22 16.07 -5.49 15.40
C THR A 22 14.62 -5.79 15.74
N ASP A 23 13.68 -5.00 15.20
CA ASP A 23 12.25 -5.18 15.46
C ASP A 23 11.72 -6.44 14.78
N ALA A 24 12.12 -6.70 13.53
CA ALA A 24 11.76 -7.91 12.82
C ALA A 24 12.27 -9.16 13.56
N LEU A 25 13.52 -9.14 14.06
CA LEU A 25 14.09 -10.24 14.83
C LEU A 25 13.38 -10.43 16.16
N LYS A 26 13.05 -9.35 16.87
CA LYS A 26 12.28 -9.38 18.13
C LYS A 26 10.91 -10.01 17.90
N ARG A 27 10.18 -9.59 16.85
CA ARG A 27 8.87 -10.13 16.47
C ARG A 27 8.95 -11.62 16.14
N VAL A 28 9.91 -12.04 15.32
CA VAL A 28 10.04 -13.46 14.95
C VAL A 28 10.36 -14.35 16.15
N LYS A 29 11.16 -13.86 17.11
CA LYS A 29 11.48 -14.60 18.34
C LYS A 29 10.29 -14.76 19.27
N SER A 30 9.34 -13.83 19.28
CA SER A 30 8.14 -13.92 20.11
C SER A 30 7.00 -14.71 19.45
N LEU A 31 7.07 -14.92 18.14
CA LEU A 31 6.06 -15.66 17.38
C LEU A 31 6.26 -17.18 17.44
N PRO A 32 5.18 -17.98 17.41
CA PRO A 32 5.29 -19.41 17.18
C PRO A 32 6.07 -19.75 15.89
N PRO A 33 6.79 -20.88 15.83
CA PRO A 33 7.64 -21.23 14.69
C PRO A 33 6.95 -21.31 13.32
N THR A 34 5.62 -21.51 13.29
CA THR A 34 4.81 -21.71 12.10
C THR A 34 3.71 -20.65 11.91
N SER A 35 3.62 -19.65 12.79
CA SER A 35 2.64 -18.59 12.61
C SER A 35 3.00 -17.73 11.39
N PRO A 36 2.01 -17.14 10.70
CA PRO A 36 2.30 -16.11 9.72
C PRO A 36 3.09 -14.96 10.38
N LEU A 37 4.05 -14.42 9.64
CA LEU A 37 4.90 -13.29 10.05
C LEU A 37 4.14 -11.98 9.99
N ILE A 38 3.19 -11.87 9.06
CA ILE A 38 2.29 -10.74 8.91
C ILE A 38 0.87 -11.30 9.05
N PRO A 39 0.17 -11.04 10.16
CA PRO A 39 -1.17 -11.57 10.37
C PRO A 39 -2.16 -10.98 9.36
N GLU A 40 -3.24 -11.70 9.09
CA GLU A 40 -4.40 -11.12 8.40
C GLU A 40 -5.14 -10.15 9.33
N ALA A 41 -5.78 -9.14 8.73
CA ALA A 41 -6.62 -8.22 9.46
C ALA A 41 -7.95 -8.90 9.83
N HIS A 42 -8.50 -8.57 11.00
CA HIS A 42 -9.91 -8.80 11.25
C HIS A 42 -10.76 -8.04 10.21
N PRO A 43 -11.94 -8.54 9.77
CA PRO A 43 -12.70 -7.92 8.67
C PRO A 43 -12.96 -6.41 8.80
N SER A 44 -13.23 -5.92 10.00
CA SER A 44 -13.44 -4.48 10.24
C SER A 44 -12.16 -3.65 10.02
N GLN A 45 -11.03 -4.18 10.48
CA GLN A 45 -9.70 -3.60 10.28
C GLN A 45 -9.29 -3.66 8.81
N ALA A 46 -9.59 -4.77 8.11
CA ALA A 46 -9.32 -4.92 6.68
C ALA A 46 -10.05 -3.82 5.88
N VAL A 47 -11.30 -3.52 6.24
CA VAL A 47 -12.07 -2.43 5.62
C VAL A 47 -11.45 -1.07 5.92
N LEU A 48 -11.03 -0.79 7.17
CA LEU A 48 -10.33 0.45 7.51
C LEU A 48 -9.05 0.61 6.67
N GLU A 49 -8.22 -0.42 6.60
CA GLU A 49 -6.99 -0.43 5.80
C GLU A 49 -7.26 -0.29 4.29
N SER A 50 -8.37 -0.85 3.80
CA SER A 50 -8.75 -0.70 2.39
C SER A 50 -9.00 0.76 1.99
N TYR A 51 -9.53 1.58 2.90
CA TYR A 51 -9.69 3.00 2.65
C TYR A 51 -8.34 3.72 2.56
N VAL A 52 -7.40 3.38 3.44
CA VAL A 52 -6.06 3.98 3.45
C VAL A 52 -5.39 3.76 2.10
N LEU A 53 -5.29 2.50 1.64
CA LEU A 53 -4.66 2.21 0.36
C LEU A 53 -5.44 2.81 -0.82
N SER A 54 -6.78 2.81 -0.78
CA SER A 54 -7.58 3.45 -1.84
C SER A 54 -7.35 4.95 -1.94
N GLY A 55 -7.25 5.64 -0.80
CA GLY A 55 -6.98 7.09 -0.80
C GLY A 55 -5.59 7.41 -1.34
N HIS A 56 -4.61 6.56 -1.06
CA HIS A 56 -3.23 6.76 -1.48
C HIS A 56 -2.87 6.08 -2.80
N ALA A 57 -3.83 5.46 -3.47
CA ALA A 57 -3.57 4.71 -4.68
C ALA A 57 -2.99 5.60 -5.79
N TRP A 58 -3.31 6.90 -5.76
CA TRP A 58 -2.79 7.90 -6.69
C TRP A 58 -2.25 9.11 -5.92
N PRO A 59 -1.01 9.04 -5.39
CA PRO A 59 -0.46 10.14 -4.61
C PRO A 59 -0.39 11.42 -5.44
N MET A 60 -0.85 12.54 -4.87
CA MET A 60 -0.73 13.87 -5.48
C MET A 60 0.64 14.52 -5.21
N ILE A 61 1.48 13.83 -4.44
CA ILE A 61 2.78 14.29 -3.98
C ILE A 61 3.88 13.38 -4.50
N ASP A 62 5.09 13.93 -4.56
CA ASP A 62 6.28 13.16 -4.89
C ASP A 62 6.61 12.22 -3.72
N THR A 63 6.75 10.93 -4.04
CA THR A 63 7.12 9.89 -3.08
C THR A 63 8.31 9.06 -3.58
N ARG A 64 9.16 8.65 -2.65
CA ARG A 64 10.28 7.71 -2.89
C ARG A 64 9.89 6.30 -2.49
N ASN A 65 9.19 6.18 -1.37
CA ASN A 65 8.66 4.91 -0.90
C ASN A 65 7.33 4.59 -1.61
N PRO A 66 6.95 3.30 -1.76
CA PRO A 66 5.65 2.94 -2.33
C PRO A 66 4.50 3.64 -1.59
N TRP A 67 3.81 4.54 -2.28
CA TRP A 67 2.79 5.45 -1.72
C TRP A 67 3.26 6.27 -0.50
N GLY A 68 4.56 6.54 -0.40
CA GLY A 68 5.17 7.22 0.75
C GLY A 68 5.32 6.38 2.01
N ILE A 69 4.91 5.11 2.01
CA ILE A 69 4.92 4.25 3.20
C ILE A 69 6.31 3.65 3.37
N ARG A 70 7.04 4.06 4.42
CA ARG A 70 8.38 3.57 4.81
C ARG A 70 8.36 2.20 5.46
N SER A 71 7.44 1.98 6.39
CA SER A 71 7.31 0.71 7.09
C SER A 71 5.89 0.50 7.58
N THR A 72 5.61 -0.75 7.93
CA THR A 72 4.31 -1.21 8.42
C THR A 72 4.52 -2.11 9.61
N ASP A 73 3.74 -1.96 10.68
CA ASP A 73 3.66 -2.92 11.78
C ASP A 73 2.23 -3.40 11.96
N ALA A 74 1.98 -4.65 11.55
CA ALA A 74 0.64 -5.19 11.41
C ALA A 74 0.29 -6.13 12.57
N HIS A 75 -0.92 -5.93 13.09
CA HIS A 75 -1.62 -6.80 14.02
C HIS A 75 -3.02 -7.13 13.48
N PRO A 76 -3.72 -8.14 14.01
CA PRO A 76 -5.08 -8.45 13.55
C PRO A 76 -6.04 -7.25 13.62
N ASP A 77 -5.99 -6.48 14.71
CA ASP A 77 -6.93 -5.38 14.98
C ASP A 77 -6.28 -3.99 14.91
N SER A 78 -5.01 -3.90 14.52
CA SER A 78 -4.33 -2.62 14.38
C SER A 78 -3.24 -2.65 13.32
N LEU A 79 -2.93 -1.46 12.78
CA LEU A 79 -1.83 -1.28 11.85
C LEU A 79 -1.12 0.04 12.16
N VAL A 80 0.19 -0.01 12.27
CA VAL A 80 1.05 1.17 12.32
C VAL A 80 1.65 1.38 10.94
N LEU A 81 1.54 2.60 10.41
CA LEU A 81 2.16 3.02 9.15
C LEU A 81 3.14 4.13 9.42
N THR A 82 4.40 3.97 9.02
CA THR A 82 5.36 5.07 9.02
C THR A 82 5.46 5.63 7.62
N PHE A 83 5.14 6.91 7.45
CA PHE A 83 5.29 7.61 6.18
C PHE A 83 6.62 8.36 6.11
N GLU A 84 7.02 8.69 4.88
CA GLU A 84 8.08 9.67 4.63
C GLU A 84 7.56 11.09 4.71
N ASN A 85 8.40 11.99 5.21
CA ASN A 85 8.10 13.42 5.32
C ASN A 85 9.33 14.29 4.97
N ASP A 86 10.40 13.66 4.47
CA ASP A 86 11.68 14.29 4.09
C ASP A 86 11.86 14.36 2.57
N VAL A 87 10.75 14.30 1.83
CA VAL A 87 10.75 14.40 0.37
C VAL A 87 10.38 15.82 0.00
N ALA A 88 11.31 16.50 -0.69
CA ALA A 88 11.03 17.82 -1.25
C ALA A 88 9.93 17.70 -2.30
N GLN A 89 8.92 18.56 -2.20
CA GLN A 89 7.77 18.54 -3.08
C GLN A 89 7.96 19.50 -4.25
N SER A 90 7.53 19.09 -5.43
CA SER A 90 7.51 19.95 -6.63
C SER A 90 6.61 21.19 -6.45
N VAL A 91 5.56 21.05 -5.64
CA VAL A 91 4.66 22.14 -5.25
C VAL A 91 4.87 22.46 -3.77
N ALA A 92 5.30 23.69 -3.45
CA ALA A 92 5.69 24.08 -2.09
C ALA A 92 4.56 24.00 -1.05
N SER A 93 3.30 24.06 -1.48
CA SER A 93 2.13 23.93 -0.62
C SER A 93 1.69 22.48 -0.38
N GLU A 94 2.35 21.51 -1.02
CA GLU A 94 2.08 20.09 -0.82
C GLU A 94 3.01 19.49 0.24
N SER A 95 2.49 18.51 0.98
CA SER A 95 3.23 17.78 2.01
C SER A 95 2.57 16.42 2.26
N MET A 96 3.29 15.50 2.92
CA MET A 96 2.70 14.23 3.33
C MET A 96 1.53 14.43 4.30
N ALA A 97 1.64 15.39 5.23
CA ALA A 97 0.55 15.73 6.14
C ALA A 97 -0.73 16.12 5.38
N LYS A 98 -0.61 17.02 4.39
CA LYS A 98 -1.74 17.46 3.57
C LYS A 98 -2.34 16.33 2.76
N GLU A 99 -1.50 15.49 2.15
CA GLU A 99 -1.92 14.29 1.41
C GLU A 99 -2.73 13.32 2.29
N LEU A 100 -2.25 13.05 3.51
CA LEU A 100 -2.96 12.20 4.46
C LEU A 100 -4.30 12.81 4.88
N ILE A 101 -4.35 14.11 5.16
CA ILE A 101 -5.59 14.79 5.55
C ILE A 101 -6.61 14.69 4.42
N ARG A 102 -6.20 15.03 3.18
CA ARG A 102 -7.01 14.94 1.97
C ARG A 102 -7.60 13.56 1.75
N ASN A 103 -6.80 12.52 1.97
CA ASN A 103 -7.17 11.14 1.66
C ASN A 103 -7.89 10.41 2.81
N LEU A 104 -7.69 10.83 4.06
CA LEU A 104 -8.14 10.09 5.23
C LEU A 104 -9.25 10.80 6.01
N VAL A 105 -9.18 12.13 6.16
CA VAL A 105 -10.12 12.87 7.00
C VAL A 105 -11.47 12.94 6.30
N PRO A 106 -12.56 12.45 6.93
CA PRO A 106 -13.85 12.37 6.25
C PRO A 106 -14.44 13.75 6.02
N CYS A 107 -14.78 14.04 4.76
CA CYS A 107 -15.53 15.23 4.35
C CYS A 107 -16.69 14.84 3.44
N PHE A 108 -17.72 15.67 3.37
CA PHE A 108 -18.88 15.49 2.51
C PHE A 108 -19.08 16.73 1.63
N ASP A 109 -19.54 16.52 0.40
CA ASP A 109 -19.90 17.59 -0.53
C ASP A 109 -21.37 18.02 -0.41
N GLU A 110 -21.80 18.96 -1.24
CA GLU A 110 -23.18 19.47 -1.30
C GLU A 110 -24.24 18.40 -1.63
N HIS A 111 -23.83 17.27 -2.23
CA HIS A 111 -24.71 16.13 -2.50
C HIS A 111 -24.69 15.10 -1.36
N GLY A 112 -23.90 15.32 -0.32
CA GLY A 112 -23.74 14.42 0.81
C GLY A 112 -22.88 13.20 0.52
N GLU A 113 -22.13 13.19 -0.58
CA GLU A 113 -21.18 12.13 -0.91
C GLU A 113 -19.94 12.27 -0.02
N VAL A 114 -19.56 11.20 0.68
CA VAL A 114 -18.45 11.23 1.66
C VAL A 114 -17.15 10.75 1.02
N ARG A 115 -16.12 11.58 1.10
CA ARG A 115 -14.72 11.26 0.81
C ARG A 115 -13.94 11.00 2.11
N GLY A 116 -12.74 10.46 2.01
CA GLY A 116 -11.94 10.04 3.16
C GLY A 116 -12.41 8.73 3.78
N ILE A 117 -12.17 8.53 5.08
CA ILE A 117 -12.62 7.35 5.84
C ILE A 117 -13.90 7.68 6.62
N PRO A 118 -15.09 7.22 6.19
CA PRO A 118 -16.33 7.46 6.91
C PRO A 118 -16.29 6.91 8.35
N GLY A 119 -16.71 7.77 9.28
CA GLY A 119 -16.73 7.52 10.71
C GLY A 119 -15.37 7.62 11.39
N ALA A 120 -14.29 7.95 10.67
CA ALA A 120 -12.97 8.10 11.26
C ALA A 120 -12.86 9.33 12.16
N ARG A 121 -12.21 9.16 13.30
CA ARG A 121 -11.82 10.22 14.22
C ARG A 121 -10.32 10.12 14.47
N PHE A 122 -9.71 11.29 14.60
CA PHE A 122 -8.28 11.49 14.64
C PHE A 122 -7.93 12.04 16.02
N THR A 123 -6.90 11.48 16.63
CA THR A 123 -6.26 12.01 17.83
C THR A 123 -4.78 12.10 17.54
N VAL A 124 -4.17 13.24 17.85
CA VAL A 124 -2.74 13.46 17.61
C VAL A 124 -2.09 13.66 18.97
N ASP A 125 -1.03 12.90 19.21
CA ASP A 125 -0.20 12.98 20.41
C ASP A 125 1.27 12.74 20.05
N ASP A 126 2.13 12.67 21.08
CA ASP A 126 3.58 12.48 20.91
C ASP A 126 3.93 11.13 20.26
N ASP A 127 3.05 10.13 20.36
CA ASP A 127 3.25 8.81 19.76
C ASP A 127 2.82 8.78 18.29
N GLY A 128 1.98 9.72 17.83
CA GLY A 128 1.61 9.89 16.42
C GLY A 128 0.15 10.27 16.19
N ILE A 129 -0.34 10.02 14.98
CA ILE A 129 -1.73 10.29 14.59
C ILE A 129 -2.53 8.99 14.67
N HIS A 130 -3.42 8.90 15.64
CA HIS A 130 -4.29 7.75 15.89
C HIS A 130 -5.61 7.92 15.17
N ILE A 131 -6.05 6.86 14.47
CA ILE A 131 -7.31 6.83 13.74
C ILE A 131 -8.15 5.65 14.21
N ARG A 132 -9.40 5.95 14.56
CA ARG A 132 -10.42 4.94 14.90
C ARG A 132 -11.73 5.28 14.23
N ARG A 133 -12.52 4.25 13.89
CA ARG A 133 -13.88 4.42 13.37
C ARG A 133 -14.87 4.31 14.52
N ILE A 134 -15.81 5.26 14.61
CA ILE A 134 -16.81 5.29 15.68
C ILE A 134 -17.61 3.98 15.70
N GLY A 135 -17.64 3.30 16.84
CA GLY A 135 -18.43 2.08 17.05
C GLY A 135 -17.94 0.86 16.25
N MET A 136 -16.74 0.89 15.68
CA MET A 136 -16.17 -0.24 14.94
C MET A 136 -14.81 -0.64 15.52
N PRO A 137 -14.50 -1.96 15.60
CA PRO A 137 -13.20 -2.42 16.05
C PRO A 137 -12.14 -2.16 14.96
N GLY A 138 -10.93 -1.88 15.40
CA GLY A 138 -9.79 -1.56 14.53
C GLY A 138 -9.18 -0.20 14.86
N SER A 139 -7.87 -0.08 14.64
CA SER A 139 -7.16 1.20 14.76
C SER A 139 -6.00 1.30 13.78
N LEU A 140 -5.71 2.54 13.36
CA LEU A 140 -4.49 2.88 12.64
C LEU A 140 -3.67 3.86 13.48
N MET A 141 -2.35 3.74 13.44
CA MET A 141 -1.44 4.77 13.94
C MET A 141 -0.52 5.19 12.79
N ILE A 142 -0.44 6.49 12.54
CA ILE A 142 0.45 7.07 11.52
C ILE A 142 1.64 7.71 12.22
N LEU A 143 2.83 7.34 11.77
CA LEU A 143 4.12 7.86 12.20
C LEU A 143 4.85 8.55 11.04
N GLY A 144 5.89 9.31 11.38
CA GLY A 144 6.75 9.98 10.41
C GLY A 144 6.23 11.33 9.94
N VAL A 145 4.99 11.68 10.32
CA VAL A 145 4.42 13.02 10.13
C VAL A 145 4.32 13.67 11.51
N PRO A 146 5.09 14.74 11.77
CA PRO A 146 5.03 15.48 13.02
C PRO A 146 3.65 16.08 13.29
N ALA A 147 3.29 16.24 14.56
CA ALA A 147 2.00 16.80 14.96
C ALA A 147 1.83 18.24 14.46
N GLU A 148 2.90 19.03 14.50
CA GLU A 148 2.93 20.40 13.99
C GLU A 148 2.61 20.48 12.49
N ASP A 149 3.14 19.55 11.69
CA ASP A 149 2.87 19.50 10.24
C ASP A 149 1.41 19.13 9.97
N TRP A 150 0.85 18.20 10.76
CA TRP A 150 -0.56 17.84 10.69
C TRP A 150 -1.46 19.04 11.01
N TYR A 151 -1.19 19.74 12.12
CA TYR A 151 -1.98 20.91 12.52
C TYR A 151 -1.82 22.08 11.56
N ALA A 152 -0.66 22.26 10.92
CA ALA A 152 -0.43 23.26 9.90
C ALA A 152 -1.16 22.93 8.59
N ALA A 153 -1.23 21.66 8.20
CA ALA A 153 -1.87 21.24 6.95
C ALA A 153 -3.41 21.23 7.01
N LEU A 154 -3.99 20.99 8.20
CA LEU A 154 -5.44 20.92 8.37
C LEU A 154 -6.22 22.19 7.95
N PRO A 155 -5.83 23.42 8.33
CA PRO A 155 -6.51 24.64 7.86
C PRO A 155 -6.35 24.84 6.35
N LEU A 156 -5.19 24.55 5.78
CA LEU A 156 -4.97 24.65 4.33
C LEU A 156 -5.90 23.71 3.56
N GLN A 157 -6.03 22.46 4.03
CA GLN A 157 -6.94 21.51 3.40
C GLN A 157 -8.41 21.87 3.66
N ARG A 158 -8.73 22.56 4.76
CA ARG A 158 -10.07 23.11 5.01
C ARG A 158 -10.41 24.17 3.97
N GLU A 159 -9.51 25.13 3.71
CA GLU A 159 -9.73 26.17 2.70
C GLU A 159 -9.97 25.58 1.30
N GLU A 160 -9.20 24.56 0.90
CA GLU A 160 -9.42 23.83 -0.36
C GLU A 160 -10.77 23.12 -0.39
N ASN A 161 -11.14 22.45 0.72
CA ASN A 161 -12.44 21.78 0.81
C ASN A 161 -13.59 22.79 0.74
N ASP A 162 -13.48 23.94 1.41
CA ASP A 162 -14.50 24.99 1.39
C ASP A 162 -14.67 25.56 -0.03
N ALA A 163 -13.58 25.75 -0.77
CA ALA A 163 -13.60 26.16 -2.18
C ALA A 163 -14.31 25.12 -3.08
N ASP A 164 -14.19 23.83 -2.74
CA ASP A 164 -14.87 22.71 -3.40
C ASP A 164 -16.30 22.45 -2.86
N GLY A 165 -16.82 23.29 -1.95
CA GLY A 165 -18.13 23.09 -1.32
C GLY A 165 -18.20 21.89 -0.36
N ARG A 166 -17.06 21.41 0.12
CA ARG A 166 -16.94 20.26 1.04
C ARG A 166 -16.76 20.70 2.47
N ARG A 167 -17.27 19.89 3.40
CA ARG A 167 -17.18 20.14 4.85
C ARG A 167 -16.73 18.89 5.59
N TYR A 168 -15.96 19.06 6.66
CA TYR A 168 -15.52 17.91 7.45
C TYR A 168 -16.66 17.31 8.27
N CYS A 169 -16.73 15.98 8.30
CA CYS A 169 -17.79 15.26 9.01
C CYS A 169 -17.69 15.43 10.55
N HIS A 170 -16.49 15.66 11.08
CA HIS A 170 -16.24 15.72 12.52
C HIS A 170 -16.57 17.08 13.16
N GLU A 171 -16.67 18.18 12.39
CA GLU A 171 -16.84 19.54 12.93
C GLU A 171 -18.15 19.72 13.71
N HIS A 172 -19.23 19.09 13.24
CA HIS A 172 -20.54 19.16 13.90
C HIS A 172 -20.92 17.88 14.65
N SER A 173 -20.06 16.85 14.60
CA SER A 173 -20.35 15.53 15.15
C SER A 173 -19.03 14.82 15.55
N PRO A 174 -18.27 15.38 16.50
CA PRO A 174 -16.95 14.84 16.84
C PRO A 174 -17.01 13.45 17.47
N HIS A 175 -18.09 13.11 18.18
CA HIS A 175 -18.25 11.84 18.89
C HIS A 175 -19.32 10.90 18.31
N GLN A 176 -19.95 11.30 17.21
CA GLN A 176 -21.00 10.53 16.57
C GLN A 176 -20.84 10.57 15.06
N TRP A 177 -21.37 9.57 14.37
CA TRP A 177 -21.44 9.61 12.92
C TRP A 177 -22.33 10.77 12.46
N GLN A 178 -21.84 11.55 11.50
CA GLN A 178 -22.62 12.58 10.84
C GLN A 178 -23.68 11.92 9.92
N ARG A 179 -24.76 12.66 9.59
CA ARG A 179 -25.91 12.13 8.83
C ARG A 179 -25.55 11.62 7.43
N SER A 180 -24.75 12.36 6.67
CA SER A 180 -24.20 11.97 5.37
C SER A 180 -23.34 10.69 5.45
N GLU A 181 -22.68 10.46 6.60
CA GLU A 181 -21.94 9.22 6.82
C GLU A 181 -22.85 7.99 7.11
N ALA A 182 -24.17 8.18 7.31
CA ALA A 182 -25.09 7.07 7.59
C ALA A 182 -25.11 5.99 6.49
N ALA A 183 -24.88 6.41 5.24
CA ALA A 183 -24.84 5.53 4.09
C ALA A 183 -23.62 4.58 4.03
N TYR A 184 -22.73 4.66 5.01
CA TYR A 184 -21.55 3.81 5.11
C TYR A 184 -21.63 2.85 6.31
N ARG A 185 -22.75 2.90 7.05
CA ARG A 185 -23.07 1.96 8.13
C ARG A 185 -23.80 0.74 7.57
N GLU A 186 -24.90 0.95 6.84
CA GLU A 186 -25.80 -0.12 6.36
C GLU A 186 -25.89 -0.24 4.82
N PRO A 187 -25.95 -1.47 4.24
CA PRO A 187 -25.93 -1.72 2.79
C PRO A 187 -27.03 -1.07 1.93
N ALA A 188 -28.02 -0.43 2.54
CA ALA A 188 -29.25 0.02 1.88
C ALA A 188 -29.11 1.31 1.05
N THR A 189 -27.92 1.62 0.51
CA THR A 189 -27.57 3.01 0.21
C THR A 189 -27.67 3.38 -1.26
N CYS A 190 -28.27 4.56 -1.50
CA CYS A 190 -28.55 5.09 -2.84
C CYS A 190 -27.40 5.92 -3.44
N THR A 191 -26.36 6.25 -2.65
CA THR A 191 -25.23 7.09 -3.08
C THR A 191 -24.21 6.31 -3.91
N VAL A 192 -23.50 7.00 -4.80
CA VAL A 192 -22.49 6.37 -5.66
C VAL A 192 -21.32 5.89 -4.81
N LEU A 193 -20.77 6.74 -3.94
CA LEU A 193 -19.64 6.34 -3.08
C LEU A 193 -20.04 5.36 -1.99
N GLY A 194 -21.30 5.39 -1.53
CA GLY A 194 -21.86 4.36 -0.64
C GLY A 194 -21.82 2.98 -1.32
N ARG A 195 -22.30 2.86 -2.56
CA ARG A 195 -22.19 1.62 -3.34
C ARG A 195 -20.74 1.19 -3.54
N HIS A 196 -19.83 2.12 -3.83
CA HIS A 196 -18.40 1.81 -3.93
C HIS A 196 -17.84 1.29 -2.60
N HIS A 197 -18.23 1.86 -1.45
CA HIS A 197 -17.83 1.34 -0.14
C HIS A 197 -18.25 -0.13 0.05
N TYR A 198 -19.51 -0.47 -0.25
CA TYR A 198 -19.96 -1.87 -0.12
C TYR A 198 -19.21 -2.81 -1.06
N ARG A 199 -18.84 -2.35 -2.26
CA ARG A 199 -18.02 -3.13 -3.22
C ARG A 199 -16.57 -3.33 -2.77
N LYS A 200 -16.04 -2.51 -1.86
CA LYS A 200 -14.70 -2.73 -1.28
C LYS A 200 -14.67 -3.89 -0.29
N LYS A 201 -15.77 -4.15 0.43
CA LYS A 201 -15.79 -5.13 1.52
C LYS A 201 -15.39 -6.55 1.08
N PRO A 202 -15.89 -7.10 -0.04
CA PRO A 202 -15.55 -8.47 -0.46
C PRO A 202 -14.05 -8.70 -0.74
N SER A 203 -13.34 -7.66 -1.20
CA SER A 203 -11.91 -7.72 -1.54
C SER A 203 -11.01 -6.97 -0.54
N ALA A 204 -11.54 -6.51 0.59
CA ALA A 204 -10.80 -5.72 1.58
C ALA A 204 -9.60 -6.49 2.17
N TRP A 205 -9.70 -7.82 2.25
CA TRP A 205 -8.60 -8.71 2.68
C TRP A 205 -7.36 -8.54 1.79
N LEU A 206 -7.56 -8.43 0.47
CA LEU A 206 -6.48 -8.27 -0.50
C LEU A 206 -5.84 -6.89 -0.36
N THR A 207 -6.66 -5.84 -0.32
CA THR A 207 -6.20 -4.45 -0.16
C THR A 207 -5.43 -4.25 1.15
N SER A 208 -5.97 -4.75 2.26
CA SER A 208 -5.32 -4.74 3.57
C SER A 208 -3.99 -5.51 3.53
N GLY A 209 -4.00 -6.71 2.96
CA GLY A 209 -2.81 -7.52 2.83
C GLY A 209 -1.71 -6.85 2.00
N LEU A 210 -2.07 -6.16 0.92
CA LEU A 210 -1.16 -5.37 0.09
C LEU A 210 -0.59 -4.17 0.87
N LEU A 211 -1.45 -3.43 1.59
CA LEU A 211 -1.02 -2.29 2.40
C LEU A 211 0.02 -2.72 3.46
N ARG A 212 -0.25 -3.82 4.17
CA ARG A 212 0.66 -4.41 5.17
C ARG A 212 1.99 -4.91 4.59
N ARG A 213 2.11 -4.94 3.27
CA ARG A 213 3.31 -5.38 2.52
C ARG A 213 3.78 -4.31 1.53
N ALA A 214 3.32 -3.07 1.64
CA ALA A 214 3.68 -2.01 0.70
C ALA A 214 5.22 -1.86 0.54
N PRO A 215 6.05 -1.94 1.60
CA PRO A 215 7.50 -1.87 1.48
C PRO A 215 8.13 -2.98 0.62
N LEU A 216 7.47 -4.13 0.45
CA LEU A 216 7.96 -5.25 -0.37
C LEU A 216 8.23 -4.84 -1.81
N LEU A 217 7.50 -3.84 -2.35
CA LEU A 217 7.70 -3.35 -3.71
C LEU A 217 9.13 -2.82 -3.96
N ARG A 218 9.84 -2.37 -2.91
CA ARG A 218 11.25 -1.93 -2.99
C ARG A 218 12.23 -3.05 -3.32
N THR A 219 11.76 -4.29 -3.38
CA THR A 219 12.60 -5.43 -3.76
C THR A 219 12.69 -5.64 -5.27
N ILE A 220 11.88 -4.93 -6.05
CA ILE A 220 11.79 -5.08 -7.51
C ILE A 220 12.94 -4.32 -8.20
N GLY A 221 13.23 -3.09 -7.76
CA GLY A 221 14.18 -2.19 -8.38
C GLY A 221 14.23 -0.85 -7.66
N VAL A 222 14.94 0.12 -8.24
CA VAL A 222 14.97 1.50 -7.73
C VAL A 222 13.60 2.14 -7.94
N PRO A 223 12.90 2.56 -6.87
CA PRO A 223 11.55 3.13 -6.98
C PRO A 223 11.56 4.48 -7.68
N LEU A 224 10.75 4.62 -8.73
CA LEU A 224 10.54 5.91 -9.40
C LEU A 224 9.14 6.45 -9.13
N SER A 225 8.12 5.59 -9.22
CA SER A 225 6.73 5.94 -8.87
C SER A 225 5.93 4.67 -8.58
N THR A 226 4.91 4.79 -7.72
CA THR A 226 3.96 3.72 -7.42
C THR A 226 2.55 4.28 -7.48
N THR A 227 1.73 3.75 -8.37
CA THR A 227 0.30 4.07 -8.47
C THR A 227 -0.53 2.80 -8.47
N ALA A 228 -1.80 2.93 -8.16
CA ALA A 228 -2.76 1.84 -8.20
C ALA A 228 -4.16 2.34 -8.51
N TRP A 229 -4.98 1.41 -9.01
CA TRP A 229 -6.39 1.63 -9.24
C TRP A 229 -7.13 0.30 -9.22
N THR A 230 -8.45 0.37 -9.29
CA THR A 230 -9.30 -0.81 -9.24
C THR A 230 -10.20 -0.91 -10.46
N ASN A 231 -10.32 -2.11 -11.02
CA ASN A 231 -11.44 -2.48 -11.86
C ASN A 231 -12.47 -3.28 -11.05
N LEU A 232 -13.72 -3.29 -11.50
CA LEU A 232 -14.74 -4.18 -10.95
C LEU A 232 -14.55 -5.58 -11.54
N THR A 233 -14.74 -6.59 -10.70
CA THR A 233 -14.70 -8.00 -11.10
C THR A 233 -16.10 -8.62 -11.02
N GLU A 234 -16.33 -9.67 -11.82
CA GLU A 234 -17.63 -10.37 -11.88
C GLU A 234 -17.99 -11.07 -10.56
N ASP A 235 -16.99 -11.42 -9.74
CA ASP A 235 -17.15 -12.05 -8.43
C ASP A 235 -17.60 -11.07 -7.31
N GLY A 236 -17.90 -9.81 -7.67
CA GLY A 236 -18.29 -8.76 -6.74
C GLY A 236 -17.14 -8.12 -5.97
N GLY A 237 -15.90 -8.55 -6.20
CA GLY A 237 -14.68 -7.95 -5.67
C GLY A 237 -14.16 -6.78 -6.52
N SER A 238 -12.89 -6.46 -6.30
CA SER A 238 -12.14 -5.51 -7.13
C SER A 238 -10.84 -6.15 -7.59
N GLU A 239 -10.50 -5.95 -8.85
CA GLU A 239 -9.16 -6.20 -9.37
C GLU A 239 -8.30 -5.00 -9.01
N TRP A 240 -7.32 -5.20 -8.14
CA TRP A 240 -6.30 -4.21 -7.84
C TRP A 240 -5.21 -4.27 -8.89
N ILE A 241 -5.00 -3.15 -9.57
CA ILE A 241 -3.90 -2.96 -10.51
C ILE A 241 -2.89 -2.05 -9.86
N ILE A 242 -1.69 -2.56 -9.60
CA ILE A 242 -0.55 -1.79 -9.08
C ILE A 242 0.42 -1.57 -10.23
N GLU A 243 0.71 -0.32 -10.53
CA GLU A 243 1.80 0.05 -11.42
C GLU A 243 3.01 0.50 -10.60
N TYR A 244 4.09 -0.27 -10.73
CA TYR A 244 5.36 0.03 -10.08
C TYR A 244 6.39 0.42 -11.12
N ILE A 245 6.58 1.74 -11.27
CA ILE A 245 7.57 2.30 -12.17
C ILE A 245 8.94 2.26 -11.49
N ASN A 246 9.88 1.57 -12.10
CA ASN A 246 11.18 1.32 -11.50
C ASN A 246 12.32 1.32 -12.53
N GLU A 247 13.52 1.62 -12.03
CA GLU A 247 14.76 1.28 -12.73
C GLU A 247 15.26 -0.07 -12.18
N PRO A 248 15.28 -1.14 -13.01
CA PRO A 248 15.69 -2.46 -12.54
C PRO A 248 17.19 -2.47 -12.23
N GLY A 249 17.58 -3.30 -11.26
CA GLY A 249 18.99 -3.54 -10.98
C GLY A 249 19.73 -4.11 -12.19
N ALA A 250 20.98 -3.69 -12.39
CA ALA A 250 21.82 -4.18 -13.48
C ALA A 250 21.97 -5.72 -13.42
N ASN A 251 21.93 -6.39 -14.58
CA ASN A 251 22.21 -7.82 -14.76
C ASN A 251 21.29 -8.80 -13.99
N MET A 252 20.06 -8.41 -13.65
CA MET A 252 19.08 -9.30 -13.01
C MET A 252 18.13 -9.92 -14.06
N PRO A 253 18.35 -11.17 -14.50
CA PRO A 253 17.33 -11.88 -15.28
C PRO A 253 16.06 -12.03 -14.43
N CYS A 254 14.91 -11.65 -14.98
CA CYS A 254 13.60 -11.76 -14.32
C CYS A 254 13.51 -11.07 -12.94
N TYR A 255 13.83 -9.77 -12.89
CA TYR A 255 13.89 -8.97 -11.65
C TYR A 255 12.64 -9.00 -10.74
N HIS A 256 11.47 -9.38 -11.27
CA HIS A 256 10.24 -9.52 -10.49
C HIS A 256 10.10 -10.86 -9.75
N GLU A 257 10.90 -11.90 -10.05
CA GLU A 257 10.70 -13.26 -9.53
C GLU A 257 10.80 -13.32 -8.00
N GLY A 258 11.84 -12.71 -7.43
CA GLY A 258 12.01 -12.69 -5.98
C GLY A 258 10.85 -12.00 -5.28
N PHE A 259 10.37 -10.89 -5.83
CA PHE A 259 9.20 -10.17 -5.33
C PHE A 259 7.95 -11.06 -5.36
N THR A 260 7.66 -11.71 -6.50
CA THR A 260 6.48 -12.59 -6.63
C THR A 260 6.55 -13.79 -5.68
N ASN A 261 7.75 -14.34 -5.45
CA ASN A 261 7.96 -15.43 -4.50
C ASN A 261 7.69 -14.98 -3.05
N LEU A 262 8.15 -13.79 -2.65
CA LEU A 262 7.87 -13.26 -1.30
C LEU A 262 6.41 -12.85 -1.12
N LEU A 263 5.78 -12.31 -2.17
CA LEU A 263 4.38 -11.92 -2.16
C LEU A 263 3.44 -13.12 -1.98
N THR A 264 3.85 -14.32 -2.44
CA THR A 264 3.10 -15.58 -2.31
C THR A 264 3.68 -16.52 -1.24
N ASP A 265 4.68 -16.07 -0.48
CA ASP A 265 5.36 -16.90 0.50
C ASP A 265 4.41 -17.29 1.66
N PRO A 266 4.33 -18.57 2.07
CA PRO A 266 3.44 -18.96 3.16
C PRO A 266 3.74 -18.33 4.52
N ASP A 267 4.98 -17.87 4.76
CA ASP A 267 5.34 -17.23 6.03
C ASP A 267 4.95 -15.75 6.06
N CYS A 268 5.20 -14.99 4.99
CA CYS A 268 5.02 -13.52 4.98
C CYS A 268 4.20 -12.97 3.81
N GLY A 269 3.80 -13.79 2.85
CA GLY A 269 3.04 -13.41 1.67
C GLY A 269 1.53 -13.36 1.92
N LEU A 270 0.79 -13.13 0.85
CA LEU A 270 -0.66 -13.16 0.79
C LEU A 270 -1.16 -14.58 0.48
N LEU A 271 -2.38 -14.89 0.89
CA LEU A 271 -3.08 -16.12 0.49
C LEU A 271 -3.57 -16.06 -0.97
N ILE A 272 -2.67 -15.73 -1.89
CA ILE A 272 -2.92 -15.67 -3.33
C ILE A 272 -2.10 -16.74 -4.06
N ILE A 273 -2.58 -17.12 -5.24
CA ILE A 273 -1.86 -17.95 -6.19
C ILE A 273 -1.67 -17.16 -7.50
N GLY A 274 -0.46 -17.24 -8.07
CA GLY A 274 -0.16 -16.66 -9.37
C GLY A 274 -0.90 -17.42 -10.47
N THR A 275 -1.78 -16.75 -11.19
CA THR A 275 -2.57 -17.35 -12.28
C THR A 275 -1.86 -17.21 -13.63
N GLU A 276 -1.11 -16.12 -13.81
CA GLU A 276 -0.46 -15.80 -15.07
C GLU A 276 0.75 -14.89 -14.86
N LEU A 277 1.75 -15.02 -15.74
CA LEU A 277 2.90 -14.12 -15.82
C LEU A 277 3.21 -13.78 -17.28
N ASP A 278 3.06 -12.50 -17.63
CA ASP A 278 3.56 -11.93 -18.88
C ASP A 278 4.98 -11.41 -18.64
N CYS A 279 5.99 -12.20 -18.96
CA CYS A 279 7.39 -11.80 -18.74
C CYS A 279 8.03 -11.26 -20.02
N CYS A 280 8.42 -9.98 -19.96
CA CYS A 280 9.11 -9.26 -21.02
C CYS A 280 10.59 -8.96 -20.68
N CYS A 281 11.16 -9.54 -19.62
CA CYS A 281 12.53 -9.23 -19.17
C CYS A 281 13.62 -9.53 -20.22
N GLY A 282 13.37 -10.45 -21.16
CA GLY A 282 14.29 -10.77 -22.26
C GLY A 282 14.15 -9.84 -23.47
N LEU A 283 13.19 -8.93 -23.49
CA LEU A 283 12.99 -7.99 -24.59
C LEU A 283 13.89 -6.75 -24.44
N PRO A 284 14.25 -6.06 -25.55
CA PRO A 284 15.02 -4.84 -25.50
C PRO A 284 14.39 -3.77 -24.59
N PRO A 285 15.18 -2.93 -23.89
CA PRO A 285 14.68 -1.91 -22.95
C PRO A 285 13.75 -0.87 -23.57
N GLU A 286 13.80 -0.71 -24.89
CA GLU A 286 12.99 0.23 -25.67
C GLU A 286 11.54 -0.26 -25.87
N SER A 287 11.31 -1.56 -25.68
CA SER A 287 9.99 -2.18 -25.71
C SER A 287 9.11 -1.57 -24.61
N TYR A 288 7.95 -1.03 -24.99
CA TYR A 288 6.97 -0.43 -24.07
C TYR A 288 6.33 -1.45 -23.12
N TRP A 289 6.63 -2.74 -23.28
CA TRP A 289 5.99 -3.83 -22.56
C TRP A 289 6.72 -4.14 -21.25
N GLY A 290 6.19 -3.63 -20.14
CA GLY A 290 6.56 -4.07 -18.80
C GLY A 290 6.10 -5.52 -18.54
N CYS A 291 6.66 -6.17 -17.51
CA CYS A 291 6.18 -7.49 -17.10
C CYS A 291 4.86 -7.34 -16.33
N ARG A 292 4.01 -8.36 -16.33
CA ARG A 292 2.75 -8.37 -15.57
C ARG A 292 2.58 -9.66 -14.81
N PHE A 293 2.26 -9.57 -13.52
CA PHE A 293 1.91 -10.70 -12.68
C PHE A 293 0.43 -10.63 -12.33
N TYR A 294 -0.28 -11.73 -12.50
CA TYR A 294 -1.69 -11.85 -12.17
C TYR A 294 -1.88 -12.89 -11.08
N ALA A 295 -2.70 -12.59 -10.10
CA ALA A 295 -2.99 -13.49 -8.99
C ALA A 295 -4.43 -13.36 -8.50
N ARG A 296 -4.91 -14.43 -7.87
CA ARG A 296 -6.23 -14.52 -7.23
C ARG A 296 -6.12 -15.22 -5.89
N SER A 297 -7.18 -15.15 -5.08
CA SER A 297 -7.24 -15.87 -3.81
C SER A 297 -6.99 -17.37 -4.00
N SER A 298 -6.16 -17.95 -3.14
CA SER A 298 -5.97 -19.39 -3.01
C SER A 298 -7.15 -20.11 -2.33
N THR A 299 -8.04 -19.35 -1.68
CA THR A 299 -9.18 -19.84 -0.91
C THR A 299 -10.54 -19.45 -1.52
N GLY A 300 -10.52 -18.84 -2.72
CA GLY A 300 -11.74 -18.41 -3.42
C GLY A 300 -12.37 -17.12 -2.89
N GLN A 301 -11.67 -16.35 -2.06
CA GLN A 301 -12.14 -15.03 -1.64
C GLN A 301 -12.20 -14.05 -2.83
N PRO A 302 -13.22 -13.18 -2.91
CA PRO A 302 -13.37 -12.25 -4.02
C PRO A 302 -12.20 -11.27 -4.18
N GLY A 303 -11.89 -10.93 -5.42
CA GLY A 303 -10.85 -9.97 -5.80
C GLY A 303 -9.69 -10.60 -6.59
N ALA A 304 -9.01 -9.75 -7.35
CA ALA A 304 -7.89 -10.12 -8.17
C ALA A 304 -6.75 -9.10 -8.03
N LEU A 305 -5.54 -9.52 -8.38
CA LEU A 305 -4.35 -8.68 -8.33
C LEU A 305 -3.65 -8.72 -9.67
N GLN A 306 -3.36 -7.55 -10.21
CA GLN A 306 -2.43 -7.33 -11.30
C GLN A 306 -1.29 -6.44 -10.80
N ILE A 307 -0.05 -6.87 -10.98
CA ILE A 307 1.14 -6.04 -10.74
C ILE A 307 1.83 -5.80 -12.06
N ARG A 308 2.00 -4.53 -12.42
CA ARG A 308 2.69 -4.06 -13.62
C ARG A 308 4.08 -3.57 -13.25
N PHE A 309 5.09 -4.27 -13.75
CA PHE A 309 6.50 -3.92 -13.56
C PHE A 309 6.93 -3.02 -14.72
N SER A 310 6.63 -1.73 -14.61
CA SER A 310 6.87 -0.72 -15.64
C SER A 310 8.33 -0.26 -15.58
N ARG A 311 9.18 -0.83 -16.45
CA ARG A 311 10.60 -0.50 -16.53
C ARG A 311 10.82 0.87 -17.16
N ARG A 312 11.61 1.72 -16.53
CA ARG A 312 12.20 2.93 -17.13
C ARG A 312 13.72 2.86 -17.04
N SER A 313 14.41 3.13 -18.14
CA SER A 313 15.87 3.18 -18.21
C SER A 313 16.33 4.18 -19.27
N GLY A 314 17.61 4.60 -19.22
CA GLY A 314 18.17 5.57 -20.16
C GLY A 314 17.41 6.89 -20.15
N ASP A 315 17.15 7.45 -21.33
CA ASP A 315 16.47 8.74 -21.51
C ASP A 315 15.07 8.76 -20.89
N ARG A 316 14.36 7.62 -20.88
CA ARG A 316 13.03 7.51 -20.26
C ARG A 316 13.04 7.57 -18.73
N ALA A 317 14.21 7.46 -18.10
CA ALA A 317 14.40 7.63 -16.65
C ALA A 317 15.03 8.99 -16.30
N GLN A 318 15.41 9.82 -17.28
CA GLN A 318 16.14 11.06 -17.03
C GLN A 318 15.38 12.04 -16.14
N PHE A 319 14.04 12.12 -16.25
CA PHE A 319 13.22 12.97 -15.39
C PHE A 319 13.51 12.71 -13.89
N TYR A 320 13.58 11.44 -13.50
CA TYR A 320 13.86 11.04 -12.10
C TYR A 320 15.34 11.12 -11.72
N LYS A 321 16.23 11.36 -12.69
CA LYS A 321 17.68 11.53 -12.49
C LYS A 321 18.11 12.99 -12.54
N ALA A 322 17.17 13.91 -12.78
CA ALA A 322 17.46 15.34 -12.83
C ALA A 322 17.96 15.85 -11.47
N ASP A 323 17.35 15.37 -10.37
CA ASP A 323 17.88 15.54 -9.02
C ASP A 323 18.72 14.31 -8.63
N LEU A 324 20.04 14.47 -8.70
CA LEU A 324 20.99 13.41 -8.38
C LEU A 324 20.98 13.01 -6.89
N ALA A 325 20.65 13.94 -5.99
CA ALA A 325 20.58 13.66 -4.56
C ALA A 325 19.34 12.83 -4.24
N ASP A 326 18.17 13.23 -4.78
CA ASP A 326 16.94 12.45 -4.65
C ASP A 326 17.09 11.04 -5.24
N TYR A 327 17.67 10.94 -6.43
CA TYR A 327 17.92 9.66 -7.07
C TYR A 327 18.86 8.76 -6.26
N ALA A 328 19.88 9.34 -5.61
CA ALA A 328 20.77 8.58 -4.73
C ALA A 328 20.01 8.02 -3.51
N GLU A 329 19.08 8.77 -2.93
CA GLU A 329 18.21 8.26 -1.85
C GLU A 329 17.30 7.13 -2.34
N ARG A 330 16.67 7.28 -3.51
CA ARG A 330 15.87 6.20 -4.13
C ARG A 330 16.69 4.93 -4.33
N ARG A 331 17.95 5.04 -4.75
CA ARG A 331 18.85 3.88 -4.88
C ARG A 331 19.12 3.18 -3.55
N ARG A 332 19.18 3.90 -2.43
CA ARG A 332 19.34 3.32 -1.10
C ARG A 332 18.08 2.60 -0.62
N LEU A 333 16.91 3.01 -1.10
CA LEU A 333 15.64 2.35 -0.78
C LEU A 333 15.50 0.98 -1.46
N TYR A 334 16.16 0.75 -2.61
CA TYR A 334 16.14 -0.56 -3.25
C TYR A 334 16.76 -1.63 -2.34
N GLN A 335 15.99 -2.66 -2.02
CA GLN A 335 16.40 -3.76 -1.14
C GLN A 335 16.45 -5.07 -1.94
N PRO A 336 17.61 -5.42 -2.54
CA PRO A 336 17.73 -6.65 -3.31
C PRO A 336 17.47 -7.88 -2.43
N ILE A 337 16.71 -8.84 -2.95
CA ILE A 337 16.39 -10.06 -2.20
C ILE A 337 17.62 -10.97 -2.17
N PRO A 338 18.09 -11.38 -0.97
CA PRO A 338 19.19 -12.32 -0.86
C PRO A 338 18.89 -13.66 -1.55
N ALA A 339 19.88 -14.22 -2.26
CA ALA A 339 19.70 -15.43 -3.05
C ALA A 339 19.15 -16.65 -2.27
N HIS A 340 19.39 -16.73 -0.96
CA HIS A 340 18.86 -17.80 -0.11
C HIS A 340 17.37 -17.66 0.22
N LEU A 341 16.78 -16.48 -0.01
CA LEU A 341 15.34 -16.22 0.09
C LEU A 341 14.64 -16.31 -1.27
N SER A 342 15.37 -16.13 -2.38
CA SER A 342 14.81 -16.15 -3.74
C SER A 342 14.48 -17.55 -4.29
N ARG A 343 14.87 -18.64 -3.60
CA ARG A 343 14.67 -20.01 -4.11
C ARG A 343 13.19 -20.41 -4.14
N ARG A 344 12.67 -20.68 -5.34
CA ARG A 344 11.34 -21.27 -5.58
C ARG A 344 11.08 -22.51 -4.70
N ARG A 345 9.91 -22.54 -4.05
CA ARG A 345 9.18 -23.80 -3.86
C ARG A 345 8.42 -24.07 -5.16
N ALA A 346 8.56 -25.27 -5.68
CA ALA A 346 8.29 -25.61 -7.07
C ALA A 346 6.80 -25.64 -7.41
N GLU A 347 6.27 -24.58 -8.04
CA GLU A 347 5.22 -24.71 -9.06
C GLU A 347 5.50 -23.69 -10.20
N PRO A 348 5.54 -24.11 -11.46
CA PRO A 348 5.75 -23.20 -12.58
C PRO A 348 4.47 -22.40 -12.88
N ILE A 349 4.51 -21.08 -12.64
CA ILE A 349 3.52 -20.16 -13.21
C ILE A 349 3.61 -20.22 -14.74
N HIS A 350 2.48 -20.34 -15.42
CA HIS A 350 2.42 -20.36 -16.88
C HIS A 350 2.91 -19.02 -17.44
N ASN A 351 3.99 -19.06 -18.23
CA ASN A 351 4.53 -17.88 -18.92
C ASN A 351 4.03 -17.90 -20.36
N ARG A 352 3.23 -16.90 -20.77
CA ARG A 352 2.64 -16.83 -22.12
C ARG A 352 3.68 -16.76 -23.23
N HIS A 353 4.89 -16.28 -22.96
CA HIS A 353 5.93 -16.06 -23.96
C HIS A 353 7.01 -17.17 -24.02
N ARG A 354 6.84 -18.30 -23.30
CA ARG A 354 7.81 -19.42 -23.33
C ARG A 354 7.51 -20.52 -24.36
N ASN A 355 6.43 -20.41 -25.13
CA ASN A 355 6.00 -21.41 -26.13
C ASN A 355 6.09 -20.90 -27.58
N GLY A 356 7.01 -19.97 -27.87
CA GLY A 356 7.26 -19.44 -29.22
C GLY A 356 8.67 -19.72 -29.70
#